data_AF-A0A2P1G8D8-F1
#
_entry.id   AF-A0A2P1G8D8-F1
#
_cell.length_a   1.000
_cell.length_b   1.000
_cell.length_c   1.000
_cell.angle_alpha   90.00
_cell.angle_beta   90.00
_cell.angle_gamma   90.00
#
_symmetry.space_group_name_H-M   'P 1'
#
loop_
_entity.id
_entity.type
_entity.pdbx_description
1 polymer ?
#
loop_
_entity_poly.entity_id
_entity_poly.type
_entity_poly.pdbx_seq_one_letter_code
_entity_poly.pdbx_strand_id
1 'polypeptide(L)'
;MSQTIIKHIPNGFEHWAIQRSSAITLFVSLMSIFIFSTNGFLIGFLTLFIVLIHFESGVETIINDYTHNPASIEMSFLLLDLLIIYVSKSIFLVALF
;
A
#
# COMPACT_ATOMS: atom_id res chain seq x y z
N MET A 1 11.26 -20.38 20.04
CA MET A 1 11.69 -19.46 18.95
C MET A 1 10.55 -19.29 17.94
N SER A 2 9.36 -18.86 18.39
CA SER A 2 8.10 -18.94 17.61
C SER A 2 7.10 -17.82 17.94
N GLN A 3 7.59 -16.67 18.42
CA GLN A 3 6.71 -15.51 18.69
C GLN A 3 7.06 -14.28 17.84
N THR A 4 8.17 -14.31 17.11
CA THR A 4 8.60 -13.22 16.23
C THR A 4 8.05 -13.32 14.80
N ILE A 5 7.61 -14.51 14.36
CA ILE A 5 7.15 -14.74 12.98
C ILE A 5 5.71 -14.22 12.74
N ILE A 6 4.92 -14.00 13.80
CA ILE A 6 3.48 -13.64 13.70
C ILE A 6 3.25 -12.11 13.74
N LYS A 7 4.31 -11.28 13.70
CA LYS A 7 4.13 -9.83 13.88
C LYS A 7 3.60 -9.09 12.65
N HIS A 8 3.58 -9.76 11.48
CA HIS A 8 3.10 -9.19 10.21
C HIS A 8 1.71 -9.65 9.81
N ILE A 9 0.96 -10.32 10.68
CA ILE A 9 -0.47 -10.54 10.43
C ILE A 9 -1.22 -9.43 11.15
N PRO A 10 -1.54 -8.29 10.49
CA PRO A 10 -2.54 -7.38 11.03
C PRO A 10 -3.77 -8.19 11.42
N ASN A 11 -4.43 -7.79 12.50
CA ASN A 11 -5.72 -8.40 12.86
C ASN A 11 -6.58 -8.46 11.58
N GLY A 12 -7.12 -9.62 11.21
CA GLY A 12 -7.76 -9.79 9.89
C GLY A 12 -8.85 -8.73 9.63
N PHE A 13 -9.48 -8.23 10.70
CA PHE A 13 -10.38 -7.08 10.65
C PHE A 13 -9.70 -5.75 10.27
N GLU A 14 -8.55 -5.44 10.85
CA GLU A 14 -7.77 -4.24 10.53
C GLU A 14 -7.30 -4.26 9.09
N HIS A 15 -6.76 -5.39 8.62
CA HIS A 15 -6.36 -5.57 7.22
C HIS A 15 -7.55 -5.35 6.26
N TRP A 16 -8.69 -5.99 6.56
CA TRP A 16 -9.92 -5.77 5.79
C TRP A 16 -10.36 -4.30 5.81
N ALA A 17 -10.29 -3.63 6.96
CA ALA A 17 -10.67 -2.23 7.08
C ALA A 17 -9.74 -1.31 6.26
N ILE A 18 -8.43 -1.56 6.27
CA ILE A 18 -7.44 -0.84 5.45
C ILE A 18 -7.76 -1.01 3.96
N GLN A 19 -8.04 -2.24 3.50
CA GLN A 19 -8.40 -2.49 2.10
C GLN A 19 -9.65 -1.71 1.67
N ARG A 20 -10.71 -1.71 2.48
CA ARG A 20 -11.97 -1.01 2.15
C ARG A 20 -11.83 0.50 2.24
N SER A 21 -11.22 1.00 3.31
CA SER A 21 -11.03 2.44 3.50
C SER A 21 -10.12 3.02 2.43
N SER A 22 -8.96 2.40 2.15
CA SER A 22 -8.05 2.85 1.10
C SER A 22 -8.71 2.87 -0.28
N ALA A 23 -9.52 1.86 -0.62
CA ALA A 23 -10.25 1.84 -1.89
C ALA A 23 -11.27 2.98 -2.01
N ILE A 24 -12.05 3.23 -0.95
CA ILE A 24 -13.03 4.32 -0.92
C ILE A 24 -12.32 5.68 -1.01
N THR A 25 -11.26 5.88 -0.22
CA THR A 25 -10.47 7.10 -0.24
C THR A 25 -9.82 7.31 -1.62
N LEU A 26 -9.31 6.25 -2.25
CA LEU A 26 -8.76 6.30 -3.60
C LEU A 26 -9.81 6.76 -4.60
N PHE A 27 -11.01 6.17 -4.57
CA PHE A 27 -12.11 6.56 -5.44
C PHE A 27 -12.47 8.04 -5.29
N VAL A 28 -12.63 8.52 -4.04
CA VAL A 28 -12.94 9.93 -3.76
C VAL A 28 -11.81 10.86 -4.21
N SER A 29 -10.55 10.46 -4.01
CA SER A 29 -9.39 11.26 -4.40
C SER A 29 -9.29 11.43 -5.91
N LEU A 30 -9.55 10.36 -6.68
CA LEU A 30 -9.61 10.41 -8.14
C LEU A 30 -10.72 11.34 -8.63
N MET A 31 -11.92 11.25 -8.07
CA MET A 31 -13.01 12.17 -8.40
C MET A 31 -12.65 13.63 -8.08
N SER A 32 -11.95 13.85 -6.97
CA SER A 32 -11.53 15.18 -6.53
C SER A 32 -10.51 15.82 -7.48
N ILE A 33 -9.61 15.02 -8.09
CA ILE A 33 -8.66 15.52 -9.11
C ILE A 33 -9.42 16.11 -10.31
N PHE A 34 -10.50 15.47 -10.77
CA PHE A 34 -11.29 15.96 -11.90
C PHE A 34 -12.09 17.24 -11.55
N ILE A 35 -12.58 17.35 -10.32
CA ILE A 35 -13.43 18.48 -9.88
C ILE A 35 -12.58 19.71 -9.51
N PHE A 36 -11.46 19.53 -8.81
CA PHE A 36 -10.64 20.61 -8.24
C PHE A 36 -9.32 20.80 -8.99
N SER A 37 -9.41 20.99 -10.31
CA SER A 37 -8.25 21.02 -11.22
C SER A 37 -7.16 22.04 -10.86
N THR A 38 -7.51 23.13 -10.15
CA THR A 38 -6.59 24.22 -9.78
C THR A 38 -5.58 23.87 -8.68
N ASN A 39 -5.83 22.84 -7.85
CA ASN A 39 -4.89 22.34 -6.83
C ASN A 39 -4.51 20.87 -7.05
N GLY A 40 -4.54 20.41 -8.31
CA GLY A 40 -4.36 19.02 -8.68
C GLY A 40 -3.02 18.40 -8.25
N PHE A 41 -1.97 19.20 -8.05
CA PHE A 41 -0.65 18.69 -7.64
C PHE A 41 -0.67 18.05 -6.25
N LEU A 42 -1.15 18.77 -5.22
CA LEU A 42 -1.21 18.24 -3.86
C LEU A 42 -2.16 17.05 -3.76
N ILE A 43 -3.34 17.15 -4.39
CA ILE A 43 -4.32 16.07 -4.41
C ILE A 43 -3.75 14.85 -5.13
N GLY A 44 -3.08 15.04 -6.27
CA GLY A 44 -2.41 13.98 -7.02
C GLY A 44 -1.29 13.32 -6.21
N PHE A 45 -0.47 14.10 -5.51
CA PHE A 45 0.57 13.57 -4.64
C PHE A 45 -0.01 12.71 -3.50
N LEU A 46 -1.03 13.20 -2.79
CA LEU A 46 -1.73 12.42 -1.76
C LEU A 46 -2.39 11.16 -2.34
N THR A 47 -2.98 11.26 -3.53
CA THR A 47 -3.58 10.12 -4.24
C THR A 47 -2.54 9.03 -4.50
N LEU A 48 -1.30 9.39 -4.88
CA LEU A 48 -0.23 8.42 -5.07
C LEU A 48 0.13 7.66 -3.78
N PHE A 49 0.13 8.31 -2.60
CA PHE A 49 0.33 7.58 -1.34
C PHE A 49 -0.79 6.59 -1.06
N ILE A 50 -2.04 7.01 -1.29
CA ILE A 50 -3.20 6.12 -1.09
C ILE A 50 -3.13 4.92 -2.05
N VAL A 51 -2.66 5.12 -3.29
CA VAL A 51 -2.42 4.03 -4.24
C VAL A 51 -1.40 3.03 -3.67
N LEU A 52 -0.30 3.50 -3.09
CA LEU A 52 0.71 2.61 -2.51
C LEU A 52 0.16 1.79 -1.34
N ILE A 53 -0.58 2.42 -0.43
CA ILE A 53 -1.24 1.73 0.71
C ILE A 53 -2.24 0.68 0.20
N HIS A 54 -3.06 1.05 -0.79
CA HIS A 54 -4.04 0.13 -1.36
C HIS A 54 -3.36 -1.04 -2.07
N PHE A 55 -2.31 -0.75 -2.85
CA PHE A 55 -1.53 -1.75 -3.56
C PHE A 55 -0.85 -2.72 -2.60
N GLU A 56 -0.19 -2.23 -1.56
CA GLU A 56 0.46 -3.03 -0.52
C GLU A 56 -0.53 -4.03 0.07
N SER A 57 -1.65 -3.56 0.64
CA SER A 57 -2.69 -4.44 1.23
C SER A 57 -3.30 -5.44 0.24
N GLY A 58 -3.31 -5.12 -1.05
CA GLY A 58 -3.72 -6.03 -2.11
C GLY A 58 -2.70 -7.14 -2.36
N VAL A 59 -1.42 -6.79 -2.45
CA VAL A 59 -0.33 -7.76 -2.63
C VAL A 59 -0.14 -8.62 -1.39
N GLU A 60 -0.29 -8.08 -0.18
CA GLU A 60 -0.26 -8.88 1.05
C GLU A 60 -1.29 -10.02 1.01
N THR A 61 -2.49 -9.76 0.46
CA THR A 61 -3.51 -10.79 0.25
C THR A 61 -3.04 -11.87 -0.70
N ILE A 62 -2.45 -11.48 -1.84
CA ILE A 62 -1.90 -12.42 -2.83
C ILE A 62 -0.79 -13.28 -2.21
N ILE A 63 0.12 -12.67 -1.43
CA ILE A 63 1.20 -13.41 -0.75
C ILE A 63 0.59 -14.45 0.19
N ASN A 64 -0.38 -14.07 1.02
CA ASN A 64 -1.02 -14.95 1.98
C ASN A 64 -1.84 -16.06 1.32
N ASP A 65 -2.51 -15.78 0.21
CA ASP A 65 -3.37 -16.75 -0.48
C ASP A 65 -2.56 -17.77 -1.28
N TYR A 66 -1.43 -17.37 -1.85
CA TYR A 66 -0.69 -18.18 -2.83
C TYR A 66 0.70 -18.65 -2.38
N THR A 67 1.21 -18.17 -1.24
CA THR A 67 2.51 -18.60 -0.70
C THR A 67 2.32 -19.42 0.56
N HIS A 68 2.87 -20.63 0.58
CA HIS A 68 2.67 -21.56 1.71
C HIS A 68 3.96 -21.91 2.47
N ASN A 69 5.12 -21.64 1.89
CA ASN A 69 6.40 -21.86 2.56
C ASN A 69 6.73 -20.66 3.46
N PRO A 70 7.00 -20.84 4.77
CA PRO A 70 7.28 -19.75 5.69
C PRO A 70 8.42 -18.82 5.27
N ALA A 71 9.52 -19.37 4.75
CA ALA A 71 10.66 -18.58 4.29
C ALA A 71 10.31 -17.78 3.02
N SER A 72 9.48 -18.34 2.14
CA SER A 72 8.98 -17.64 0.96
C SER A 72 8.00 -16.53 1.34
N ILE A 73 7.15 -16.73 2.35
CA ILE A 73 6.23 -15.70 2.85
C ILE A 73 7.04 -14.52 3.38
N GLU A 74 8.01 -14.79 4.26
CA GLU A 74 8.89 -13.76 4.84
C GLU A 74 9.66 -12.99 3.76
N MET A 75 10.24 -13.70 2.79
CA MET A 75 10.95 -13.07 1.68
C MET A 75 10.02 -12.21 0.81
N SER A 76 8.79 -12.67 0.54
CA SER A 76 7.81 -11.92 -0.24
C SER A 76 7.41 -10.61 0.43
N PHE A 77 7.15 -10.62 1.75
CA PHE A 77 6.85 -9.40 2.50
C PHE A 77 8.05 -8.45 2.53
N LEU A 78 9.27 -8.95 2.75
CA LEU A 78 10.48 -8.13 2.68
C LEU A 78 10.64 -7.43 1.31
N LEU A 79 10.40 -8.17 0.22
CA LEU A 79 10.47 -7.61 -1.13
C LEU A 79 9.35 -6.59 -1.38
N LEU A 80 8.16 -6.81 -0.83
CA LEU A 80 7.06 -5.85 -0.90
C LEU A 80 7.43 -4.54 -0.18
N ASP A 81 7.95 -4.63 1.05
CA ASP A 81 8.38 -3.45 1.82
C ASP A 81 9.45 -2.65 1.07
N LEU A 82 10.47 -3.34 0.55
CA LEU A 82 11.54 -2.71 -0.23
C LEU A 82 11.00 -2.05 -1.51
N LEU A 83 10.03 -2.67 -2.18
CA LEU A 83 9.36 -2.10 -3.34
C LEU A 83 8.61 -0.82 -2.95
N ILE A 84 7.81 -0.85 -1.89
CA ILE A 84 7.04 0.32 -1.42
C ILE A 84 7.98 1.48 -1.05
N ILE A 85 9.07 1.21 -0.33
CA ILE A 85 10.08 2.21 0.02
C ILE A 85 10.72 2.80 -1.24
N TYR A 86 11.12 1.96 -2.19
CA TYR A 86 11.78 2.40 -3.42
C TYR A 86 10.85 3.26 -4.28
N VAL A 87 9.59 2.84 -4.46
CA VAL A 87 8.60 3.58 -5.25
C VAL A 87 8.24 4.89 -4.55
N SER A 88 7.99 4.87 -3.23
CA SER A 88 7.72 6.08 -2.45
C SER A 88 8.85 7.11 -2.59
N LYS A 89 10.10 6.67 -2.44
CA LYS A 89 11.27 7.53 -2.59
C LYS A 89 11.37 8.11 -4.00
N SER A 90 11.10 7.29 -5.01
CA SER A 90 11.13 7.73 -6.41
C SER A 90 10.06 8.78 -6.70
N ILE A 91 8.83 8.60 -6.18
CA ILE A 91 7.74 9.59 -6.27
C ILE A 91 8.14 10.91 -5.60
N PHE A 92 8.72 10.86 -4.39
CA PHE A 92 9.20 12.05 -3.70
C PHE A 92 10.28 12.79 -4.50
N LEU A 93 11.25 12.07 -5.08
CA LEU A 93 12.31 12.69 -5.87
C LEU A 93 11.73 13.35 -7.13
N VAL A 94 10.82 12.68 -7.85
CA VAL A 94 10.14 13.27 -9.01
C VAL A 94 9.27 14.47 -8.64
N ALA A 95 8.70 14.51 -7.43
CA ALA A 95 7.94 15.66 -6.97
C ALA A 95 8.82 16.87 -6.61
N LEU A 96 10.10 16.66 -6.31
CA LEU A 96 11.04 17.71 -5.89
C LEU A 96 11.90 18.27 -7.04
N PHE A 97 12.13 17.50 -8.10
CA PHE A 97 13.00 17.83 -9.23
C PHE A 97 12.23 17.91 -10.55
#